data_AF-A0A1G7YSX0-F1
#
_entry.id   AF-A0A1G7YSX0-F1
#
_cell.length_a   1.000
_cell.length_b   1.000
_cell.length_c   1.000
_cell.angle_alpha   90.00
_cell.angle_beta   90.00
_cell.angle_gamma   90.00
#
_symmetry.space_group_name_H-M   'P 1'
#
loop_
_entity.id
_entity.type
_entity.pdbx_description
1 polymer ?
#
loop_
_entity_poly.entity_id
_entity_poly.type
_entity_poly.pdbx_seq_one_letter_code
_entity_poly.pdbx_strand_id
1 'polypeptide(L)'
;MSYTLDIWYYREDDRTRHANTPVAVSSNSELRELVGYVLAHAQPHPVQIVARERPKIGPYDEPDTLVELAVAGPERVGALLFLSPESWEPPEEGDTSTGVYVTLNEQPSTDAPVLYVDVDTRTPFPADAALPIDRVVAALEEFRQTGERPACVHWQESLVS
;
A
#
# COMPACT_ATOMS: atom_id res chain seq x y z
N MET A 1 4.92 17.45 10.82
CA MET A 1 6.10 16.65 10.42
C MET A 1 5.70 15.85 9.21
N SER A 2 6.58 15.57 8.25
CA SER A 2 6.27 14.68 7.12
C SER A 2 7.31 13.58 7.06
N TYR A 3 6.89 12.40 6.68
CA TYR A 3 7.69 11.19 6.61
C TYR A 3 8.38 11.06 5.25
N THR A 4 9.48 10.32 5.24
CA THR A 4 10.07 9.74 4.03
C THR A 4 9.44 8.36 3.84
N LEU A 5 8.93 8.07 2.66
CA LEU A 5 8.46 6.73 2.34
C LEU A 5 9.61 5.91 1.78
N ASP A 6 9.89 4.75 2.38
CA ASP A 6 10.74 3.74 1.80
C ASP A 6 9.88 2.77 0.98
N ILE A 7 10.16 2.67 -0.32
CA ILE A 7 9.33 1.95 -1.28
C ILE A 7 10.11 0.86 -2.02
N TRP A 8 9.63 -0.38 -1.89
CA TRP A 8 10.14 -1.56 -2.61
C TRP A 8 9.21 -1.90 -3.76
N TYR A 9 9.78 -1.93 -4.97
CA TYR A 9 9.10 -2.27 -6.21
C TYR A 9 10.12 -2.80 -7.21
N TYR A 10 9.66 -3.54 -8.21
CA TYR A 10 10.49 -4.12 -9.24
C TYR A 10 10.82 -3.09 -10.33
N ARG A 11 12.12 -2.97 -10.59
CA ARG A 11 12.70 -2.14 -11.65
C ARG A 11 13.50 -3.02 -12.60
N GLU A 12 12.92 -3.34 -13.75
CA GLU A 12 13.62 -4.08 -14.80
C GLU A 12 14.76 -3.27 -15.44
N ASP A 13 14.63 -1.94 -15.40
CA ASP A 13 15.57 -0.97 -15.97
C ASP A 13 16.82 -0.73 -15.09
N ASP A 14 16.79 -1.11 -13.82
CA ASP A 14 17.89 -0.96 -12.88
C ASP A 14 18.28 -2.30 -12.24
N ARG A 15 19.05 -3.09 -12.99
CA ARG A 15 19.62 -4.37 -12.54
C ARG A 15 20.78 -4.22 -11.56
N THR A 16 21.24 -3.00 -11.30
CA THR A 16 22.36 -2.74 -10.39
C THR A 16 21.90 -2.55 -8.95
N ARG A 17 20.63 -2.18 -8.77
CA ARG A 17 19.99 -2.08 -7.46
C ARG A 17 19.72 -3.47 -6.89
N HIS A 18 20.14 -3.68 -5.65
CA HIS A 18 19.76 -4.87 -4.90
C HIS A 18 18.25 -4.86 -4.63
N ALA A 19 17.59 -5.99 -4.80
CA ALA A 19 16.13 -6.12 -4.62
C ALA A 19 15.63 -5.62 -3.24
N ASN A 20 16.49 -5.69 -2.22
CA ASN A 20 16.14 -5.30 -0.85
C ASN A 20 16.44 -3.83 -0.52
N THR A 21 16.90 -3.01 -1.47
CA THR A 21 17.15 -1.58 -1.23
C THR A 21 15.90 -0.78 -1.59
N PRO A 22 15.25 -0.02 -0.68
CA PRO A 22 14.09 0.82 -1.01
C PRO A 22 14.47 2.08 -1.81
N VAL A 23 13.49 2.70 -2.48
CA VAL A 23 13.60 4.11 -2.92
C VAL A 23 13.02 4.99 -1.83
N ALA A 24 13.79 6.00 -1.43
CA ALA A 24 13.32 7.04 -0.53
C ALA A 24 12.50 8.07 -1.32
N VAL A 25 11.26 8.30 -0.92
CA VAL A 25 10.36 9.31 -1.48
C VAL A 25 10.03 10.33 -0.40
N SER A 26 10.42 11.58 -0.63
CA SER A 26 10.29 12.67 0.34
C SER A 26 9.30 13.75 -0.08
N SER A 27 8.77 13.65 -1.31
CA SER A 27 7.88 14.64 -1.90
C SER A 27 6.75 14.01 -2.73
N ASN A 28 5.64 14.74 -2.88
CA ASN A 28 4.52 14.33 -3.74
C ASN A 28 4.91 14.19 -5.22
N SER A 29 5.88 14.99 -5.70
CA SER A 29 6.39 14.87 -7.07
C SER A 29 7.12 13.55 -7.30
N GLU A 30 8.00 13.15 -6.38
CA GLU A 30 8.69 11.86 -6.43
C GLU A 30 7.70 10.70 -6.31
N LEU A 31 6.69 10.82 -5.44
CA LEU A 31 5.63 9.83 -5.29
C LEU A 31 4.85 9.64 -6.60
N ARG A 32 4.45 10.74 -7.25
CA ARG A 32 3.74 10.72 -8.54
C ARG A 32 4.57 10.09 -9.65
N GLU A 33 5.86 10.40 -9.70
CA GLU A 33 6.80 9.80 -10.65
C GLU A 33 6.90 8.29 -10.44
N LEU A 34 7.07 7.85 -9.19
CA LEU A 34 7.15 6.43 -8.85
C LEU A 34 5.86 5.67 -9.18
N VAL A 35 4.69 6.21 -8.80
CA VAL A 35 3.40 5.58 -9.14
C VAL A 35 3.19 5.55 -10.66
N GLY A 36 3.63 6.59 -11.37
CA GLY A 36 3.64 6.60 -12.84
C GLY A 36 4.50 5.49 -13.43
N TYR A 37 5.68 5.24 -12.86
CA TYR A 37 6.54 4.13 -13.26
C TYR A 37 5.86 2.77 -13.00
N VAL A 38 5.31 2.57 -11.80
CA VAL A 38 4.64 1.32 -11.40
C VAL A 38 3.40 1.02 -12.27
N LEU A 39 2.67 2.05 -12.70
CA LEU A 39 1.58 1.89 -13.67
C LEU A 39 2.05 1.44 -15.06
N ALA A 40 3.23 1.90 -15.49
CA ALA A 40 3.79 1.59 -16.80
C ALA A 40 4.52 0.24 -16.84
N HIS A 41 4.88 -0.32 -15.69
CA HIS A 41 5.66 -1.55 -15.57
C HIS A 41 4.99 -2.52 -14.62
N ALA A 42 4.52 -3.65 -15.15
CA ALA A 42 3.86 -4.68 -14.37
C ALA A 42 4.73 -5.12 -13.17
N GLN A 43 4.11 -5.20 -12.01
CA GLN A 43 4.78 -5.64 -10.78
C GLN A 43 4.39 -7.10 -10.51
N PRO A 44 5.37 -8.01 -10.30
CA PRO A 44 5.08 -9.41 -9.99
C PRO A 44 4.50 -9.61 -8.59
N HIS A 45 4.72 -8.65 -7.68
CA HIS A 45 4.14 -8.59 -6.34
C HIS A 45 3.71 -7.14 -6.05
N PRO A 46 2.79 -6.90 -5.10
CA PRO A 46 2.44 -5.55 -4.68
C PRO A 46 3.67 -4.75 -4.25
N VAL A 47 3.58 -3.44 -4.47
CA VAL A 47 4.61 -2.49 -4.02
C VAL A 47 4.46 -2.30 -2.51
N GLN A 48 5.55 -2.46 -1.78
CA GLN A 48 5.58 -2.28 -0.32
C GLN A 48 6.11 -0.90 0.04
N ILE A 49 5.43 -0.23 0.96
CA ILE A 49 5.64 1.17 1.32
C ILE A 49 5.62 1.28 2.85
N VAL A 50 6.67 1.85 3.44
CA VAL A 50 6.74 2.11 4.88
C VAL A 50 7.13 3.57 5.14
N ALA A 51 6.61 4.15 6.22
CA ALA A 51 7.01 5.47 6.68
C ALA A 51 8.27 5.33 7.55
N ARG A 52 9.43 5.79 7.03
CA ARG A 52 10.75 5.55 7.61
C ARG A 52 10.90 6.00 9.06
N GLU A 53 10.32 7.16 9.39
CA GLU A 53 10.48 7.80 10.70
C GLU A 53 9.46 7.33 11.74
N ARG A 54 8.59 6.36 11.40
CA ARG A 54 7.68 5.75 12.37
C ARG A 54 8.42 4.83 13.35
N PRO A 55 7.81 4.55 14.52
CA PRO A 55 8.30 3.52 15.42
C PRO A 55 8.51 2.19 14.70
N LYS A 56 9.44 1.42 15.26
CA LYS A 56 9.70 0.05 14.84
C LYS A 56 9.46 -0.89 16.01
N ILE A 57 9.06 -2.10 15.70
CA ILE A 57 8.61 -3.11 16.65
C ILE A 57 9.43 -4.38 16.55
N GLY A 58 9.40 -5.15 17.64
CA GLY A 58 10.03 -6.46 17.71
C GLY A 58 11.58 -6.44 17.72
N PRO A 59 12.21 -7.62 17.84
CA PRO A 59 13.66 -7.75 17.92
C PRO A 59 14.38 -7.53 16.57
N TYR A 60 13.63 -7.47 15.46
CA TYR A 60 14.16 -7.31 14.10
C TYR A 60 13.98 -5.91 13.52
N ASP A 61 13.53 -4.94 14.33
CA ASP A 61 13.36 -3.54 13.92
C ASP A 61 12.37 -3.42 12.73
N GLU A 62 11.25 -4.14 12.85
CA GLU A 62 10.19 -4.22 11.84
C GLU A 62 9.37 -2.93 11.85
N PRO A 63 8.87 -2.47 10.69
CA PRO A 63 8.00 -1.30 10.65
C PRO A 63 6.69 -1.59 11.39
N ASP A 64 6.23 -0.63 12.21
CA ASP A 64 4.94 -0.75 12.91
C ASP A 64 3.73 -0.67 11.96
N THR A 65 3.93 -0.18 10.74
CA THR A 65 2.91 -0.03 9.70
C THR A 65 3.47 -0.40 8.34
N LEU A 66 2.62 -0.97 7.50
CA LEU A 66 2.96 -1.31 6.11
C LEU A 66 1.79 -0.93 5.21
N VAL A 67 2.10 -0.33 4.06
CA VAL A 67 1.16 -0.13 2.97
C VAL A 67 1.58 -0.98 1.78
N GLU A 68 0.64 -1.76 1.26
CA GLU A 68 0.81 -2.47 -0.01
C GLU A 68 -0.02 -1.80 -1.10
N LEU A 69 0.57 -1.68 -2.29
CA LEU A 69 -0.08 -1.10 -3.47
C LEU A 69 -0.10 -2.13 -4.60
N ALA A 70 -1.31 -2.52 -5.01
CA ALA A 70 -1.57 -3.22 -6.26
C ALA A 70 -2.13 -2.24 -7.30
N VAL A 71 -1.68 -2.34 -8.55
CA VAL A 71 -2.14 -1.49 -9.65
C VAL A 71 -2.58 -2.29 -10.86
N ALA A 72 -3.52 -1.73 -11.62
CA ALA A 72 -3.80 -2.11 -13.00
C ALA A 72 -3.49 -0.93 -13.90
N GLY A 73 -2.39 -1.07 -14.67
CA GLY A 73 -1.86 -0.03 -15.55
C GLY A 73 -2.86 0.49 -16.59
N PRO A 74 -3.46 -0.37 -17.43
CA PRO A 74 -4.37 0.05 -18.50
C PRO A 74 -5.58 0.83 -18.01
N GLU A 75 -6.21 0.39 -16.92
CA GLU A 75 -7.40 0.99 -16.32
C GLU A 75 -7.06 2.17 -15.40
N ARG A 76 -5.77 2.36 -15.08
CA ARG A 76 -5.26 3.38 -14.15
C ARG A 76 -5.99 3.38 -12.81
N VAL A 77 -6.13 2.18 -12.24
CA VAL A 77 -6.68 1.97 -10.90
C VAL A 77 -5.66 1.29 -10.01
N GLY A 78 -5.85 1.42 -8.70
CA GLY A 78 -5.10 0.66 -7.71
C GLY A 78 -5.89 0.45 -6.44
N ALA A 79 -5.44 -0.49 -5.62
CA ALA A 79 -5.97 -0.75 -4.29
C ALA A 79 -4.83 -0.69 -3.28
N LEU A 80 -5.15 -0.23 -2.08
CA LEU A 80 -4.21 -0.22 -0.96
C LEU A 80 -4.64 -1.22 0.08
N LEU A 81 -3.66 -1.90 0.66
CA LEU A 81 -3.78 -2.57 1.94
C LEU A 81 -2.94 -1.79 2.96
N PHE A 82 -3.45 -1.65 4.18
CA PHE A 82 -2.80 -0.99 5.31
C PHE A 82 -2.77 -1.94 6.50
N LEU A 83 -1.57 -2.27 6.97
CA LEU A 83 -1.33 -2.92 8.26
C LEU A 83 -1.10 -1.82 9.30
N SER A 84 -1.96 -1.78 10.31
CA SER A 84 -1.85 -0.86 11.43
C SER A 84 -0.92 -1.42 12.52
N PRO A 85 -0.49 -0.61 13.50
CA PRO A 85 0.30 -1.11 14.63
C PRO A 85 -0.41 -2.25 15.38
N GLU A 86 -1.74 -2.19 15.47
CA GLU A 86 -2.56 -3.20 16.13
C GLU A 86 -2.54 -4.56 15.39
N SER A 87 -2.20 -4.59 14.09
CA SER A 87 -2.09 -5.85 13.35
C SER A 87 -0.96 -6.77 13.84
N TRP A 88 -0.02 -6.23 14.60
CA TRP A 88 1.13 -6.96 15.15
C TRP A 88 0.89 -7.46 16.58
N GLU A 89 -0.19 -7.00 17.22
CA GLU A 89 -0.54 -7.34 18.59
C GLU A 89 -1.68 -8.39 18.60
N PRO A 90 -1.73 -9.29 19.60
CA PRO A 90 -2.92 -10.11 19.80
C PRO A 90 -4.13 -9.21 20.04
N PRO A 91 -5.29 -9.47 19.41
CA PRO A 91 -6.48 -8.64 19.63
C PRO A 91 -6.86 -8.67 21.12
N GLU A 92 -7.27 -7.51 21.64
CA GLU A 92 -7.80 -7.42 23.00
C GLU A 92 -9.08 -8.28 23.15
N GLU A 93 -9.42 -8.67 24.39
CA GLU A 93 -10.61 -9.49 24.63
C GLU A 93 -11.88 -8.73 24.20
N GLY A 94 -12.53 -9.21 23.13
CA GLY A 94 -13.71 -8.59 22.54
C GLY A 94 -13.42 -7.69 21.34
N ASP A 95 -12.16 -7.47 20.99
CA ASP A 95 -11.78 -6.86 19.72
C ASP A 95 -11.79 -7.92 18.62
N THR A 96 -12.55 -7.66 17.55
CA THR A 96 -12.59 -8.51 16.36
C THR A 96 -11.82 -7.93 15.19
N SER A 97 -11.23 -6.74 15.36
CA SER A 97 -10.45 -6.09 14.32
C SER A 97 -9.16 -6.85 14.08
N THR A 98 -8.80 -6.99 12.82
CA THR A 98 -7.54 -7.60 12.40
C THR A 98 -6.39 -6.59 12.41
N GLY A 99 -6.67 -5.29 12.54
CA GLY A 99 -5.71 -4.22 12.29
C GLY A 99 -5.30 -4.11 10.80
N VAL A 100 -5.89 -4.93 9.92
CA VAL A 100 -5.59 -4.94 8.49
C VAL A 100 -6.79 -4.38 7.73
N TYR A 101 -6.53 -3.39 6.89
CA TYR A 101 -7.57 -2.69 6.15
C TYR A 101 -7.23 -2.60 4.68
N VAL A 102 -8.24 -2.73 3.82
CA VAL A 102 -8.10 -2.44 2.39
C VAL A 102 -8.98 -1.26 2.01
N THR A 103 -8.61 -0.57 0.93
CA THR A 103 -9.43 0.53 0.41
C THR A 103 -10.84 0.07 0.08
N LEU A 104 -11.79 1.00 0.20
CA LEU A 104 -13.17 0.83 -0.20
C LEU A 104 -13.54 1.95 -1.18
N ASN A 105 -14.02 1.55 -2.35
CA ASN A 105 -14.67 2.40 -3.32
C ASN A 105 -16.18 2.21 -3.19
N GLU A 106 -16.86 3.21 -2.64
CA GLU A 106 -18.32 3.18 -2.45
C GLU A 106 -19.10 3.19 -3.78
N GLN A 107 -18.43 3.52 -4.89
CA GLN A 107 -18.99 3.54 -6.24
C GLN A 107 -18.12 2.71 -7.18
N PRO A 108 -18.06 1.38 -6.97
CA PRO A 108 -17.17 0.52 -7.73
C PRO A 108 -17.66 0.41 -9.18
N SER A 109 -16.71 0.33 -10.11
CA SER A 109 -17.01 -0.02 -11.50
C SER A 109 -17.26 -1.54 -11.58
N THR A 110 -18.30 -1.95 -12.31
CA THR A 110 -18.54 -3.37 -12.59
C THR A 110 -17.45 -4.02 -13.43
N ASP A 111 -16.69 -3.20 -14.17
CA ASP A 111 -15.61 -3.63 -15.06
C ASP A 111 -14.22 -3.44 -14.42
N ALA A 112 -14.15 -3.24 -13.10
CA ALA A 112 -12.87 -3.10 -12.40
C ALA A 112 -12.04 -4.40 -12.54
N PRO A 113 -10.75 -4.29 -12.87
CA PRO A 113 -9.87 -5.44 -12.96
C PRO A 113 -9.66 -6.07 -11.58
N VAL A 114 -9.43 -7.39 -11.55
CA VAL A 114 -9.05 -8.07 -10.31
C VAL A 114 -7.64 -7.66 -9.94
N LEU A 115 -7.49 -7.04 -8.77
CA LEU A 115 -6.23 -6.76 -8.12
C LEU A 115 -5.94 -7.84 -7.08
N TYR A 116 -4.67 -8.12 -6.83
CA TYR A 116 -4.24 -9.18 -5.90
C TYR A 116 -3.50 -8.56 -4.72
N VAL A 117 -3.92 -8.93 -3.51
CA VAL A 117 -3.19 -8.68 -2.26
C VAL A 117 -1.94 -9.55 -2.25
N ASP A 118 -2.06 -10.79 -2.69
CA ASP A 118 -0.93 -11.71 -2.85
C ASP A 118 -1.06 -12.41 -4.20
N VAL A 119 -0.05 -12.21 -5.04
CA VAL A 119 -0.01 -12.77 -6.40
C VAL A 119 0.32 -14.27 -6.38
N ASP A 120 1.12 -14.73 -5.42
CA ASP A 120 1.56 -16.13 -5.33
C ASP A 120 0.40 -17.03 -4.89
N THR A 121 -0.36 -16.60 -3.88
CA THR A 121 -1.58 -17.31 -3.45
C THR A 121 -2.82 -16.94 -4.27
N ARG A 122 -2.70 -15.96 -5.18
CA ARG A 122 -3.79 -15.39 -5.98
C ARG A 122 -4.95 -14.88 -5.12
N THR A 123 -4.63 -14.33 -3.94
CA THR A 123 -5.62 -13.78 -3.03
C THR A 123 -6.07 -12.41 -3.54
N PRO A 124 -7.33 -12.26 -3.98
CA PRO A 124 -7.79 -11.01 -4.58
C PRO A 124 -8.11 -9.98 -3.51
N PHE A 125 -7.95 -8.70 -3.86
CA PHE A 125 -8.67 -7.64 -3.17
C PHE A 125 -10.19 -7.83 -3.34
N PRO A 126 -11.02 -7.33 -2.41
CA PRO A 126 -12.45 -7.18 -2.65
C PRO A 126 -12.72 -6.41 -3.95
N ALA A 127 -13.80 -6.76 -4.66
CA ALA A 127 -14.13 -6.18 -5.97
C ALA A 127 -14.37 -4.65 -5.90
N ASP A 128 -14.73 -4.15 -4.73
CA ASP A 128 -14.94 -2.73 -4.44
C ASP A 128 -13.70 -2.03 -3.88
N ALA A 129 -12.53 -2.66 -3.84
CA ALA A 129 -11.34 -2.02 -3.28
C ALA A 129 -10.61 -1.09 -4.26
N ALA A 130 -10.84 -1.25 -5.56
CA ALA A 130 -10.13 -0.51 -6.60
C ALA A 130 -10.57 0.96 -6.65
N LEU A 131 -9.59 1.85 -6.48
CA LEU A 131 -9.73 3.30 -6.58
C LEU A 131 -9.08 3.85 -7.86
N PRO A 132 -9.58 4.97 -8.41
CA PRO A 132 -8.85 5.73 -9.43
C PRO A 132 -7.45 6.10 -8.93
N ILE A 133 -6.43 6.02 -9.79
CA ILE A 133 -5.04 6.20 -9.33
C ILE A 133 -4.77 7.56 -8.67
N ASP A 134 -5.48 8.62 -9.06
CA ASP A 134 -5.32 9.93 -8.42
C ASP A 134 -5.76 9.93 -6.94
N ARG A 135 -6.75 9.09 -6.58
CA ARG A 135 -7.16 8.88 -5.19
C ARG A 135 -6.13 8.05 -4.42
N VAL A 136 -5.52 7.06 -5.08
CA VAL A 136 -4.42 6.27 -4.50
C VAL A 136 -3.22 7.17 -4.18
N VAL A 137 -2.81 8.02 -5.13
CA VAL A 137 -1.72 8.98 -4.93
C VAL A 137 -2.04 9.96 -3.80
N ALA A 138 -3.29 10.45 -3.73
CA ALA A 138 -3.71 11.33 -2.64
C ALA A 138 -3.63 10.64 -1.28
N ALA A 139 -4.06 9.38 -1.18
CA ALA A 139 -3.96 8.59 0.04
C ALA A 139 -2.51 8.35 0.45
N LEU A 140 -1.63 7.98 -0.48
CA LEU A 140 -0.19 7.78 -0.19
C LEU A 140 0.51 9.09 0.21
N GLU A 141 0.11 10.23 -0.37
CA GLU A 141 0.62 11.54 0.05
C GLU A 141 0.13 11.91 1.45
N GLU A 142 -1.12 11.59 1.80
CA GLU A 142 -1.61 11.77 3.17
C GLU A 142 -0.85 10.87 4.15
N PHE A 143 -0.65 9.59 3.81
CA PHE A 143 0.19 8.67 4.60
C PHE A 143 1.60 9.23 4.80
N ARG A 144 2.21 9.82 3.77
CA ARG A 144 3.51 10.51 3.90
C ARG A 144 3.44 11.71 4.85
N GLN A 145 2.32 12.41 4.93
CA GLN A 145 2.18 13.58 5.80
C GLN A 145 1.88 13.20 7.25
N THR A 146 1.14 12.11 7.48
CA THR A 146 0.62 11.75 8.81
C THR A 146 1.32 10.54 9.42
N GLY A 147 1.83 9.63 8.60
CA GLY A 147 2.26 8.30 9.01
C GLY A 147 1.10 7.39 9.40
N GLU A 148 -0.15 7.86 9.30
CA GLU A 148 -1.34 7.15 9.76
C GLU A 148 -2.19 6.69 8.58
N ARG A 149 -3.09 5.72 8.82
CA ARG A 149 -4.04 5.27 7.79
C ARG A 149 -4.76 6.48 7.16
N PRO A 150 -4.64 6.71 5.84
CA PRO A 150 -5.18 7.91 5.18
C PRO A 150 -6.68 8.10 5.40
N ALA A 151 -7.11 9.29 5.81
CA ALA A 151 -8.53 9.59 6.02
C ALA A 151 -9.25 10.08 4.75
N CYS A 152 -8.52 10.46 3.70
CA CYS A 152 -9.11 10.95 2.43
C CYS A 152 -9.75 9.87 1.56
N VAL A 153 -9.68 8.60 1.97
CA VAL A 153 -10.32 7.45 1.33
C VAL A 153 -11.04 6.59 2.37
N HIS A 154 -12.01 5.79 1.92
CA HIS A 154 -12.70 4.85 2.77
C HIS A 154 -11.93 3.53 2.85
N TRP A 155 -12.13 2.83 3.97
CA TRP A 155 -11.47 1.58 4.29
C TRP A 155 -12.50 0.56 4.75
N GLN A 156 -12.19 -0.71 4.54
CA GLN A 156 -12.90 -1.85 5.09
C GLN A 156 -11.90 -2.82 5.72
N GLU A 157 -12.34 -3.60 6.70
CA GLU A 157 -11.50 -4.62 7.31
C GLU A 157 -11.15 -5.71 6.30
N SER A 158 -9.90 -6.16 6.36
CA SER A 158 -9.40 -7.28 5.60
C SER A 158 -9.31 -8.51 6.50
N LEU A 159 -9.77 -9.65 5.97
CA LEU A 159 -9.51 -10.96 6.56
C LEU A 159 -8.18 -11.57 6.07
N VAL A 160 -7.50 -10.86 5.17
CA VAL A 160 -6.19 -11.24 4.63
C VAL A 160 -5.12 -10.56 5.46
N SER A 161 -4.25 -11.36 6.09
CA SER A 161 -3.11 -10.96 6.92
C SER A 161 -1.83 -11.59 6.40
#